data_AF-A0A0R3L9P1-F1
#
_entry.id   AF-A0A0R3L9P1-F1
#
_cell.length_a   1.000
_cell.length_b   1.000
_cell.length_c   1.000
_cell.angle_alpha   90.00
_cell.angle_beta   90.00
_cell.angle_gamma   90.00
#
_symmetry.space_group_name_H-M   'P 1'
#
loop_
_entity.id
_entity.type
_entity.pdbx_description
1 polymer ?
#
loop_
_entity_poly.entity_id
_entity_poly.type
_entity_poly.pdbx_seq_one_letter_code
_entity_poly.pdbx_strand_id
1 'polypeptide(L)'
;MKIALLTLLGLALGTLGGAALGIGAGLVWVEIFKTTSFEGYSGMLVFFTFMPLGAAIGGIGGALLFGIIAIRDAEIAIEREPVRRHDR
;
A
#
# COMPACT_ATOMS: atom_id res chain seq x y z
N MET A 1 11.16 16.84 5.20
CA MET A 1 10.21 16.01 5.99
C MET A 1 8.97 15.54 5.22
N LYS A 2 8.47 16.31 4.23
CA LYS A 2 7.28 15.95 3.42
C LYS A 2 7.36 14.56 2.76
N ILE A 3 8.51 14.19 2.21
CA ILE A 3 8.71 12.92 1.51
C ILE A 3 8.50 11.73 2.46
N ALA A 4 9.14 11.76 3.63
CA ALA A 4 8.98 10.71 4.64
C ALA A 4 7.52 10.54 5.07
N LEU A 5 6.79 11.65 5.25
CA LEU A 5 5.38 11.61 5.64
C LEU A 5 4.51 10.95 4.56
N LEU A 6 4.72 11.30 3.29
CA LEU A 6 3.97 10.72 2.17
C LEU A 6 4.28 9.23 2.00
N THR A 7 5.54 8.82 2.08
CA THR A 7 5.93 7.41 2.03
C THR A 7 5.28 6.61 3.17
N LEU A 8 5.26 7.16 4.38
CA LEU A 8 4.69 6.51 5.56
C LEU A 8 3.16 6.41 5.47
N LEU A 9 2.50 7.43 4.91
CA LEU A 9 1.07 7.42 4.61
C LEU A 9 0.73 6.40 3.51
N GLY A 10 1.55 6.31 2.46
CA GLY A 10 1.43 5.28 1.44
C GLY A 10 1.63 3.87 1.99
N LEU A 11 2.57 3.69 2.91
CA LEU A 11 2.76 2.42 3.62
C LEU A 11 1.52 2.06 4.43
N ALA A 12 1.00 2.98 5.25
CA ALA A 12 -0.18 2.73 6.09
C ALA A 12 -1.45 2.45 5.28
N LEU A 13 -1.72 3.24 4.24
CA LEU A 13 -2.87 3.00 3.36
C LEU A 13 -2.69 1.74 2.53
N GLY A 14 -1.47 1.47 2.08
CA GLY A 14 -1.11 0.26 1.35
C GLY A 14 -1.29 -1.00 2.18
N THR A 15 -0.84 -1.01 3.43
CA THR A 15 -1.02 -2.17 4.33
C THR A 15 -2.49 -2.39 4.64
N LEU A 16 -3.26 -1.34 4.93
CA LEU A 16 -4.69 -1.45 5.21
C LEU A 16 -5.49 -1.94 3.99
N GLY A 17 -5.27 -1.33 2.82
CA GLY A 17 -5.93 -1.74 1.57
C GLY A 17 -5.52 -3.15 1.13
N GLY A 18 -4.23 -3.46 1.22
CA GLY A 18 -3.69 -4.77 0.93
C GLY A 18 -4.21 -5.87 1.85
N ALA A 19 -4.34 -5.58 3.15
CA ALA A 19 -4.96 -6.50 4.11
C ALA A 19 -6.41 -6.79 3.75
N ALA A 20 -7.20 -5.75 3.44
CA ALA A 20 -8.60 -5.90 3.04
C ALA A 20 -8.76 -6.74 1.76
N LEU A 21 -7.93 -6.46 0.73
CA LEU A 21 -7.89 -7.27 -0.50
C LEU A 21 -7.44 -8.71 -0.24
N GLY A 22 -6.45 -8.90 0.65
CA GLY A 22 -6.00 -10.22 1.09
C GLY A 22 -7.14 -11.01 1.75
N ILE A 23 -7.87 -10.40 2.67
CA ILE A 23 -9.06 -11.04 3.29
C ILE A 23 -10.07 -11.43 2.22
N GLY A 24 -10.40 -10.52 1.30
CA GLY A 24 -11.34 -10.81 0.21
C GLY A 24 -10.90 -11.99 -0.67
N ALA A 25 -9.63 -12.02 -1.08
CA ALA A 25 -9.08 -13.11 -1.88
C ALA A 25 -9.08 -14.45 -1.12
N GLY A 26 -8.75 -14.42 0.19
CA GLY A 26 -8.80 -15.60 1.04
C GLY A 26 -10.21 -16.15 1.21
N LEU A 27 -11.22 -15.28 1.36
CA LEU A 27 -12.63 -15.70 1.43
C LEU A 27 -13.09 -16.35 0.11
N VAL A 28 -12.74 -15.74 -1.03
CA VAL A 28 -13.03 -16.33 -2.35
C VAL A 28 -12.35 -17.69 -2.51
N TRP A 29 -11.10 -17.82 -2.05
CA TRP A 29 -10.38 -19.09 -2.08
C TRP A 29 -11.08 -20.18 -1.26
N VAL A 30 -11.44 -19.87 -0.02
CA VAL A 30 -12.14 -20.80 0.87
C VAL A 30 -13.46 -21.27 0.26
N GLU A 31 -14.22 -20.36 -0.36
CA GLU A 31 -15.50 -20.69 -1.00
C GLU A 31 -15.36 -21.57 -2.24
N ILE A 32 -14.38 -21.27 -3.11
CA ILE A 32 -14.13 -22.04 -4.34
C ILE A 32 -13.63 -23.45 -4.03
N PHE A 33 -12.64 -23.55 -3.14
CA PHE A 33 -11.98 -24.83 -2.85
C PHE A 33 -12.68 -25.66 -1.77
N LYS A 34 -13.82 -25.17 -1.25
CA LYS A 34 -14.57 -25.81 -0.15
C LYS A 34 -13.63 -26.22 0.99
N THR A 35 -12.68 -25.34 1.32
CA THR A 35 -11.70 -25.59 2.38
C THR A 35 -12.45 -25.91 3.67
N THR A 36 -12.20 -27.09 4.21
CA THR A 36 -12.90 -27.58 5.40
C THR A 36 -12.80 -26.56 6.55
N SER A 37 -13.93 -26.24 7.16
CA SER A 37 -13.99 -25.36 8.33
C SER A 37 -13.71 -26.10 9.64
N PHE A 38 -13.18 -27.33 9.58
CA PHE A 38 -12.73 -28.06 10.77
C PHE A 38 -11.72 -27.19 11.55
N GLU A 39 -12.00 -26.99 12.84
CA GLU A 39 -11.21 -26.17 13.77
C GLU A 39 -10.98 -24.70 13.34
N GLY A 40 -11.75 -24.18 12.37
CA GLY A 40 -11.54 -22.83 11.86
C GLY A 40 -10.33 -22.69 10.93
N TYR A 41 -9.85 -23.80 10.35
CA TYR A 41 -8.74 -23.80 9.39
C TYR A 41 -8.95 -22.82 8.22
N SER A 42 -10.17 -22.73 7.70
CA SER A 42 -10.56 -21.74 6.69
C SER A 42 -10.30 -20.30 7.15
N GLY A 43 -10.72 -19.95 8.37
CA GLY A 43 -10.45 -18.63 8.96
C GLY A 43 -8.97 -18.39 9.20
N MET A 44 -8.24 -19.39 9.70
CA MET A 44 -6.79 -19.29 9.90
C MET A 44 -6.05 -19.03 8.59
N LEU A 45 -6.45 -19.68 7.50
CA LEU A 45 -5.86 -19.49 6.18
C LEU A 45 -6.01 -18.03 5.71
N VAL A 46 -7.20 -17.44 5.89
CA VAL A 46 -7.47 -16.05 5.50
C VAL A 46 -6.67 -15.07 6.35
N PHE A 47 -6.71 -15.19 7.68
CA PHE A 47 -6.14 -14.20 8.58
C PHE A 47 -4.63 -14.36 8.82
N PHE A 48 -4.07 -15.56 8.72
CA PHE A 48 -2.64 -15.79 8.92
C PHE A 48 -1.84 -15.86 7.62
N THR A 49 -2.49 -16.06 6.47
CA THR A 49 -1.78 -16.16 5.18
C THR A 49 -2.17 -15.05 4.23
N PHE A 50 -3.45 -15.00 3.83
CA PHE A 50 -3.86 -14.04 2.80
C PHE A 50 -3.84 -12.59 3.28
N MET A 51 -4.31 -12.32 4.49
CA MET A 51 -4.29 -10.97 5.07
C MET A 51 -2.87 -10.44 5.27
N PRO A 52 -1.91 -11.16 5.89
CA PRO A 52 -0.55 -10.66 6.05
C PRO A 52 0.20 -10.54 4.73
N LEU A 53 -0.01 -11.47 3.79
CA LEU A 53 0.59 -11.41 2.46
C LEU A 53 0.06 -10.21 1.66
N GLY A 54 -1.26 -10.01 1.68
CA GLY A 54 -1.91 -8.85 1.08
C GLY A 54 -1.42 -7.54 1.71
N ALA A 55 -1.31 -7.48 3.04
CA ALA A 55 -0.78 -6.32 3.75
C ALA A 55 0.68 -6.03 3.38
N ALA A 56 1.52 -7.05 3.25
CA ALA A 56 2.93 -6.88 2.88
C ALA A 56 3.05 -6.33 1.45
N ILE A 57 2.36 -6.93 0.48
CA ILE A 57 2.37 -6.48 -0.92
C ILE A 57 1.77 -5.07 -1.03
N GLY A 58 0.62 -4.84 -0.41
CA GLY A 58 -0.05 -3.55 -0.42
C GLY A 58 0.80 -2.47 0.26
N GLY A 59 1.43 -2.77 1.39
CA GLY A 59 2.31 -1.85 2.10
C GLY A 59 3.55 -1.46 1.29
N ILE A 60 4.22 -2.44 0.68
CA ILE A 60 5.37 -2.19 -0.21
C ILE A 60 4.92 -1.37 -1.42
N GLY A 61 3.83 -1.75 -2.08
CA GLY A 61 3.31 -1.05 -3.24
C GLY A 61 2.88 0.38 -2.92
N GLY A 62 2.15 0.58 -1.83
CA GLY A 62 1.71 1.90 -1.37
C GLY A 62 2.87 2.80 -0.97
N ALA A 63 3.86 2.27 -0.25
CA ALA A 63 5.07 3.01 0.12
C ALA A 63 5.88 3.42 -1.11
N LEU A 64 6.06 2.52 -2.08
CA LEU A 64 6.78 2.81 -3.32
C LEU A 64 6.06 3.87 -4.15
N LEU A 65 4.75 3.73 -4.37
CA LEU A 65 3.97 4.67 -5.17
C LEU A 65 4.00 6.08 -4.56
N PHE A 66 3.70 6.21 -3.28
CA PHE A 66 3.71 7.51 -2.61
C PHE A 66 5.13 8.07 -2.47
N GLY A 67 6.13 7.22 -2.27
CA GLY A 67 7.54 7.62 -2.25
C GLY A 67 7.98 8.21 -3.59
N ILE A 68 7.65 7.55 -4.71
CA ILE A 68 7.95 8.04 -6.07
C ILE A 68 7.22 9.35 -6.34
N ILE A 69 5.93 9.44 -6.00
CA ILE A 69 5.15 10.69 -6.16
C ILE A 69 5.78 11.81 -5.35
N ALA A 70 6.21 11.54 -4.11
CA ALA A 70 6.82 12.54 -3.25
C ALA A 70 8.20 13.01 -3.76
N ILE A 71 9.00 12.13 -4.35
CA ILE A 71 10.28 12.48 -4.97
C ILE A 71 10.04 13.32 -6.23
N ARG A 72 9.09 12.92 -7.08
CA ARG A 72 8.73 13.66 -8.29
C ARG A 72 8.17 15.06 -7.99
N ASP A 73 7.32 15.18 -6.97
CA ASP A 73 6.80 16.48 -6.54
C ASP A 73 7.92 17.38 -6.00
N ALA A 74 8.93 16.81 -5.34
CA ALA A 74 10.11 17.56 -4.91
C ALA A 74 10.99 18.01 -6.10
N GLU A 75 11.17 17.19 -7.13
CA GLU A 75 11.89 17.58 -8.36
C GLU A 75 11.12 18.65 -9.16
N ILE A 76 9.80 18.52 -9.32
CA ILE A 76 8.96 19.50 -10.03
C ILE A 76 8.93 20.85 -9.29
N ALA A 77 9.02 20.85 -7.95
CA ALA A 77 9.16 22.07 -7.16
C ALA A 77 10.51 22.75 -7.37
N ILE A 78 11.60 21.99 -7.56
CA ILE A 78 12.94 22.54 -7.87
C ILE A 78 12.97 23.20 -9.24
N GLU A 79 12.29 22.64 -10.25
CA GLU A 79 12.15 23.28 -11.56
C GLU A 79 11.28 24.55 -11.54
N ARG A 80 10.46 24.75 -10.50
CA ARG A 80 9.54 25.89 -10.37
C ARG A 80 10.05 27.06 -9.54
N GLU A 81 11.22 26.96 -8.91
CA GLU A 81 11.81 28.07 -8.17
C GLU A 81 12.70 28.94 -9.09
N PRO A 82 12.54 30.27 -9.05
CA PRO A 82 11.84 31.01 -10.09
C PRO A 82 12.81 31.58 -11.14
N VAL A 83 12.30 31.84 -12.34
CA VAL A 83 12.87 32.88 -13.20
C VAL A 83 12.78 34.19 -12.42
N ARG A 84 13.86 34.49 -11.71
CA ARG A 84 14.10 35.74 -11.01
C ARG A 84 14.09 36.80 -12.11
N ARG A 85 12.92 37.41 -12.31
CA ARG A 85 12.77 38.62 -13.12
C ARG A 85 13.43 39.76 -12.36
N HIS A 86 14.76 39.75 -12.37
CA HIS A 86 15.56 40.93 -12.16
C HIS A 86 15.59 41.60 -13.52
N ASP A 87 14.65 42.52 -13.76
CA ASP A 87 14.91 43.56 -14.73
C ASP A 87 14.32 44.87 -14.25
N ARG A 88 15.15 45.89 -14.43
CA ARG A 88 15.04 47.28 -14.00
C ARG A 88 13.79 47.98 -14.51
#